data_AF-A0A2V1K2G7-F1
#
_entry.id   AF-A0A2V1K2G7-F1
#
_cell.length_a   1.000
_cell.length_b   1.000
_cell.length_c   1.000
_cell.angle_alpha   90.00
_cell.angle_beta   90.00
_cell.angle_gamma   90.00
#
_symmetry.space_group_name_H-M   'P 1'
#
loop_
_entity.id
_entity.type
_entity.pdbx_description
1 polymer ?
#
loop_
_entity_poly.entity_id
_entity_poly.type
_entity_poly.pdbx_seq_one_letter_code
_entity_poly.pdbx_strand_id
1 'polypeptide(L)'
;MYARGMELESFYAMRDGEATQIDGMPAHLTVVPLGKVRVPSGLLEASDPFVTLGDGTVFEVEPGDYEAYVTLADISLEQDGSHEREAYLSVVLREGILASVGAAASVRGEPETGKYWGVGVDAGTVAFCDHEAVADCMPEETEDAPWYEVVFDSERDDSWFALMDSPDHIRSGVANIVMPLAVEGENVVLSHSGWGDGFYPVLAAKDSEGNTLALHIDLLVVGEPEDDEEDIPLVDGSRLKDDGTVEAPLPFPDELGAGQQVQPDAVARDQAIPGAVPGSALGDVAHDAAAPGPQHEHQQQTECSGISSLGLEEESPAPRKKGFWARLIGFFKRG
;
A
#
# COMPACT_ATOMS: atom_id res chain seq x y z
N MET A 1 8.79 -16.58 9.81
CA MET A 1 7.86 -15.72 10.57
C MET A 1 6.49 -16.37 10.86
N TYR A 2 5.58 -16.59 9.90
CA TYR A 2 4.17 -16.89 10.21
C TYR A 2 3.77 -18.37 10.48
N ALA A 3 4.69 -19.32 10.34
CA ALA A 3 4.39 -20.76 10.44
C ALA A 3 4.12 -21.27 11.87
N ARG A 4 4.46 -20.48 12.90
CA ARG A 4 4.34 -20.88 14.33
C ARG A 4 3.41 -19.98 15.15
N GLY A 5 2.69 -19.06 14.52
CA GLY A 5 2.10 -17.91 15.21
C GLY A 5 3.15 -16.82 15.41
N MET A 6 2.72 -15.56 15.33
CA MET A 6 3.58 -14.40 15.58
C MET A 6 3.60 -14.13 17.08
N GLU A 7 4.78 -13.89 17.66
CA GLU A 7 4.90 -13.45 19.05
C GLU A 7 4.25 -12.05 19.18
N LEU A 8 3.45 -11.85 20.22
CA LEU A 8 2.66 -10.61 20.33
C LEU A 8 3.52 -9.38 20.58
N GLU A 9 4.72 -9.58 21.12
CA GLU A 9 5.75 -8.58 21.35
C GLU A 9 6.34 -8.03 20.04
N SER A 10 6.39 -8.85 18.98
CA SER A 10 6.92 -8.46 17.67
C SER A 10 5.85 -8.04 16.66
N PHE A 11 4.58 -8.05 17.06
CA PHE A 11 3.47 -7.53 16.28
C PHE A 11 3.26 -6.02 16.52
N TYR A 12 3.45 -5.20 15.48
CA TYR A 12 3.48 -3.74 15.63
C TYR A 12 2.27 -3.00 15.08
N ALA A 13 1.34 -3.67 14.40
CA ALA A 13 0.20 -2.99 13.77
C ALA A 13 -0.64 -2.22 14.80
N MET A 14 -1.02 -0.99 14.43
CA MET A 14 -1.80 -0.06 15.24
C MET A 14 -1.18 0.27 16.61
N ARG A 15 0.15 0.29 16.70
CA ARG A 15 0.90 0.76 17.87
C ARG A 15 1.70 2.01 17.52
N ASP A 16 1.71 2.98 18.43
CA ASP A 16 2.65 4.11 18.40
C ASP A 16 3.91 3.78 19.23
N GLY A 17 5.04 4.39 18.88
CA GLY A 17 6.28 4.35 19.67
C GLY A 17 7.38 3.48 19.06
N GLU A 18 8.29 2.99 19.90
CA GLU A 18 9.50 2.27 19.45
C GLU A 18 9.17 0.91 18.82
N ALA A 19 9.85 0.61 17.72
CA ALA A 19 9.83 -0.67 17.02
C ALA A 19 11.20 -1.02 16.46
N THR A 20 11.29 -2.22 15.90
CA THR A 20 12.50 -2.74 15.26
C THR A 20 12.16 -3.07 13.81
N GLN A 21 13.00 -2.60 12.89
CA GLN A 21 12.98 -2.98 11.48
C GLN A 21 13.36 -4.46 11.34
N ILE A 22 13.00 -5.08 10.22
CA ILE A 22 13.32 -6.50 9.97
C ILE A 22 14.84 -6.76 9.90
N ASP A 23 15.64 -5.74 9.62
CA ASP A 23 17.12 -5.83 9.64
C ASP A 23 17.74 -5.54 11.03
N GLY A 24 16.90 -5.35 12.06
CA GLY A 24 17.33 -5.07 13.43
C GLY A 24 17.57 -3.59 13.74
N MET A 25 17.44 -2.68 12.77
CA MET A 25 17.59 -1.24 13.00
C MET A 25 16.37 -0.67 13.75
N PRO A 26 16.52 0.43 14.52
CA PRO A 26 15.39 1.06 15.20
C PRO A 26 14.40 1.69 14.21
N ALA A 27 13.14 1.72 14.59
CA ALA A 27 12.08 2.50 13.94
C ALA A 27 11.17 3.15 14.98
N HIS A 28 10.50 4.23 14.60
CA HIS A 28 9.49 4.89 15.42
C HIS A 28 8.16 4.86 14.68
N LEU A 29 7.14 4.34 15.33
CA LEU A 29 5.83 4.13 14.77
C LEU A 29 4.88 5.27 15.10
N THR A 30 4.07 5.63 14.11
CA THR A 30 2.88 6.46 14.30
C THR A 30 1.68 5.83 13.61
N VAL A 31 0.49 6.02 14.18
CA VAL A 31 -0.75 5.50 13.60
C VAL A 31 -1.55 6.62 12.93
N VAL A 32 -1.91 6.41 11.66
CA VAL A 32 -2.70 7.34 10.86
C VAL A 32 -4.10 6.75 10.61
N PRO A 33 -5.18 7.38 11.09
CA PRO A 33 -6.53 6.97 10.76
C PRO A 33 -6.86 7.31 9.30
N LEU A 34 -7.43 6.35 8.56
CA LEU A 34 -7.93 6.55 7.19
C LEU A 34 -9.45 6.81 7.13
N GLY A 35 -10.13 6.73 8.27
CA GLY A 35 -11.60 6.72 8.34
C GLY A 35 -12.16 5.32 8.11
N LYS A 36 -13.40 5.24 7.64
CA LYS A 36 -14.11 3.95 7.52
C LYS A 36 -14.00 3.34 6.13
N VAL A 37 -13.93 2.02 6.07
CA VAL A 37 -14.24 1.19 4.90
C VAL A 37 -15.63 0.57 5.07
N ARG A 38 -16.48 0.70 4.06
CA ARG A 38 -17.83 0.12 4.06
C ARG A 38 -17.77 -1.26 3.44
N VAL A 39 -18.31 -2.26 4.13
CA VAL A 39 -18.33 -3.68 3.70
C VAL A 39 -19.74 -4.26 3.82
N PRO A 40 -20.72 -3.75 3.06
CA PRO A 40 -22.11 -4.20 3.16
C PRO A 40 -22.33 -5.65 2.72
N SER A 41 -21.44 -6.24 1.91
CA SER A 41 -21.55 -7.64 1.50
C SER A 41 -21.04 -8.62 2.56
N GLY A 42 -20.22 -8.14 3.50
CA GLY A 42 -19.44 -8.99 4.40
C GLY A 42 -18.23 -9.66 3.72
N LEU A 43 -17.87 -9.27 2.50
CA LEU A 43 -16.72 -9.76 1.76
C LEU A 43 -15.66 -8.66 1.66
N LEU A 44 -14.69 -8.69 2.57
CA LEU A 44 -13.58 -7.73 2.61
C LEU A 44 -12.44 -8.22 1.71
N GLU A 45 -12.21 -7.52 0.59
CA GLU A 45 -11.11 -7.80 -0.33
C GLU A 45 -9.82 -7.11 0.12
N ALA A 46 -8.70 -7.83 0.04
CA ALA A 46 -7.36 -7.27 0.04
C ALA A 46 -6.71 -7.45 -1.35
N SER A 47 -6.27 -6.36 -1.96
CA SER A 47 -5.69 -6.35 -3.32
C SER A 47 -4.65 -5.26 -3.49
N ASP A 48 -3.91 -5.34 -4.60
CA ASP A 48 -3.30 -4.16 -5.20
C ASP A 48 -4.41 -3.46 -6.00
N PRO A 49 -4.89 -2.27 -5.57
CA PRO A 49 -6.06 -1.60 -6.14
C PRO A 49 -5.85 -1.16 -7.59
N PHE A 50 -4.62 -1.04 -8.06
CA PHE A 50 -4.32 -0.59 -9.42
C PHE A 50 -4.08 -1.75 -10.39
N VAL A 51 -4.11 -2.99 -9.90
CA VAL A 51 -3.77 -4.18 -10.69
C VAL A 51 -4.82 -5.29 -10.56
N THR A 52 -5.36 -5.50 -9.36
CA THR A 52 -6.17 -6.67 -9.01
C THR A 52 -7.47 -6.32 -8.27
N LEU A 53 -7.90 -5.05 -8.32
CA LEU A 53 -9.16 -4.62 -7.71
C LEU A 53 -10.35 -5.43 -8.26
N GLY A 54 -11.12 -6.06 -7.38
CA GLY A 54 -12.23 -6.95 -7.73
C GLY A 54 -11.81 -8.40 -7.99
N ASP A 55 -10.51 -8.70 -8.00
CA ASP A 55 -9.93 -10.03 -8.20
C ASP A 55 -8.94 -10.41 -7.07
N GLY A 56 -8.94 -9.63 -5.98
CA GLY A 56 -8.07 -9.79 -4.83
C GLY A 56 -8.32 -11.03 -3.96
N THR A 57 -7.65 -11.07 -2.82
CA THR A 57 -7.94 -12.10 -1.81
C THR A 57 -9.07 -11.63 -0.89
N VAL A 58 -10.14 -12.43 -0.80
CA VAL A 58 -11.37 -12.06 -0.08
C VAL A 58 -11.47 -12.76 1.28
N PHE A 59 -11.89 -12.03 2.30
CA PHE A 59 -12.07 -12.47 3.68
C PHE A 59 -13.53 -12.26 4.11
N GLU A 60 -14.13 -13.26 4.77
CA GLU A 60 -15.48 -13.13 5.33
C GLU A 60 -15.43 -12.33 6.63
N VAL A 61 -16.27 -11.31 6.71
CA VAL A 61 -16.50 -10.48 7.88
C VAL A 61 -18.01 -10.29 8.07
N GLU A 62 -18.43 -9.77 9.22
CA GLU A 62 -19.82 -9.34 9.34
C GLU A 62 -20.07 -8.15 8.40
N PRO A 63 -21.27 -7.97 7.82
CA PRO A 63 -21.57 -6.75 7.09
C PRO A 63 -21.49 -5.50 8.00
N GLY A 64 -20.81 -4.44 7.56
CA GLY A 64 -20.70 -3.23 8.37
C GLY A 64 -19.71 -2.18 7.85
N ASP A 65 -19.54 -1.13 8.65
CA ASP A 65 -18.54 -0.08 8.42
C ASP A 65 -17.42 -0.21 9.46
N TYR A 66 -16.17 -0.26 9.00
CA TYR A 66 -15.02 -0.58 9.83
C TYR A 66 -13.96 0.52 9.78
N GLU A 67 -13.39 0.87 10.94
CA GLU A 67 -12.30 1.85 11.01
C GLU A 67 -11.02 1.25 10.40
N ALA A 68 -10.36 2.03 9.56
CA ALA A 68 -9.13 1.68 8.89
C ALA A 68 -7.98 2.58 9.33
N TYR A 69 -6.78 2.00 9.41
CA TYR A 69 -5.57 2.65 9.89
C TYR A 69 -4.36 2.22 9.09
N VAL A 70 -3.41 3.13 8.93
CA VAL A 70 -2.04 2.82 8.50
C VAL A 70 -1.11 3.00 9.68
N THR A 71 -0.23 2.03 9.88
CA THR A 71 0.90 2.18 10.82
C THR A 71 2.11 2.60 9.99
N LEU A 72 2.65 3.78 10.25
CA LEU A 72 3.84 4.31 9.61
C LEU A 72 5.05 4.05 10.48
N ALA A 73 6.14 3.65 9.86
CA ALA A 73 7.46 3.52 10.47
C ALA A 73 8.38 4.60 9.92
N ASP A 74 8.91 5.44 10.80
CA ASP A 74 10.07 6.26 10.49
C ASP A 74 11.32 5.40 10.63
N ILE A 75 11.95 5.12 9.49
CA ILE A 75 13.15 4.29 9.39
C ILE A 75 14.42 5.14 9.20
N SER A 76 14.31 6.47 9.29
CA SER A 76 15.46 7.37 9.21
C SER A 76 16.40 7.18 10.40
N LEU A 77 17.71 7.35 10.21
CA LEU A 77 18.68 7.20 11.31
C LEU A 77 18.42 8.21 12.45
N GLU A 78 17.93 9.40 12.11
CA GLU A 78 17.66 10.48 13.07
C GLU A 78 16.26 10.40 13.69
N GLN A 79 15.37 9.56 13.14
CA GLN A 79 13.99 9.42 13.59
C GLN A 79 13.24 10.77 13.52
N ASP A 80 13.40 11.46 12.39
CA ASP A 80 12.93 12.83 12.14
C ASP A 80 11.82 12.94 11.07
N GLY A 81 11.29 11.81 10.60
CA GLY A 81 10.27 11.72 9.56
C GLY A 81 10.79 11.90 8.14
N SER A 82 12.12 11.98 7.94
CA SER A 82 12.70 12.14 6.60
C SER A 82 12.58 10.88 5.73
N HIS A 83 12.33 9.72 6.34
CA HIS A 83 12.23 8.44 5.66
C HIS A 83 11.13 7.58 6.29
N GLU A 84 9.88 7.93 6.02
CA GLU A 84 8.72 7.16 6.46
C GLU A 84 8.37 6.02 5.49
N ARG A 85 7.81 4.94 6.04
CA ARG A 85 7.33 3.76 5.32
C ARG A 85 6.04 3.24 5.94
N GLU A 86 5.08 2.89 5.12
CA GLU A 86 3.87 2.18 5.54
C GLU A 86 4.27 0.77 5.97
N ALA A 87 4.07 0.45 7.25
CA ALA A 87 4.38 -0.85 7.83
C ALA A 87 3.17 -1.78 7.85
N TYR A 88 1.97 -1.23 8.03
CA TYR A 88 0.72 -2.00 8.03
C TYR A 88 -0.44 -1.19 7.47
N LEU A 89 -1.31 -1.83 6.71
CA LEU A 89 -2.68 -1.37 6.46
C LEU A 89 -3.65 -2.26 7.26
N SER A 90 -4.52 -1.66 8.08
CA SER A 90 -5.33 -2.38 9.07
C SER A 90 -6.81 -2.01 8.99
N VAL A 91 -7.69 -2.98 9.19
CA VAL A 91 -9.15 -2.79 9.35
C VAL A 91 -9.60 -3.42 10.67
N VAL A 92 -10.24 -2.64 11.53
CA VAL A 92 -10.73 -3.07 12.84
C VAL A 92 -12.18 -3.55 12.72
N LEU A 93 -12.40 -4.85 12.91
CA LEU A 93 -13.69 -5.50 12.78
C LEU A 93 -14.54 -5.42 14.06
N ARG A 94 -13.89 -5.40 15.22
CA ARG A 94 -14.55 -5.25 16.53
C ARG A 94 -13.54 -4.90 17.62
N GLU A 95 -14.05 -4.30 18.70
CA GLU A 95 -13.27 -4.11 19.93
C GLU A 95 -13.06 -5.45 20.66
N GLY A 96 -11.91 -5.60 21.30
CA GLY A 96 -11.57 -6.78 22.10
C GLY A 96 -10.16 -6.75 22.64
N ILE A 97 -9.80 -7.77 23.42
CA ILE A 97 -8.44 -7.95 23.95
C ILE A 97 -7.70 -8.91 23.04
N LEU A 98 -6.62 -8.44 22.43
CA LEU A 98 -5.75 -9.25 21.57
C LEU A 98 -5.18 -10.44 22.37
N ALA A 99 -5.35 -11.65 21.86
CA ALA A 99 -4.80 -12.86 22.43
C ALA A 99 -3.86 -13.62 21.49
N SER A 100 -4.02 -13.46 20.16
CA SER A 100 -3.13 -14.08 19.18
C SER A 100 -3.14 -13.35 17.83
N VAL A 101 -2.06 -13.48 17.06
CA VAL A 101 -1.94 -13.02 15.68
C VAL A 101 -1.41 -14.15 14.82
N GLY A 102 -1.98 -14.33 13.64
CA GLY A 102 -1.53 -15.34 12.68
C GLY A 102 -2.11 -15.10 11.29
N ALA A 103 -1.83 -16.02 10.35
CA ALA A 103 -2.38 -15.91 9.00
C ALA A 103 -3.92 -15.86 9.02
N ALA A 104 -4.50 -14.94 8.24
CA ALA A 104 -5.94 -14.85 8.10
C ALA A 104 -6.48 -15.98 7.21
N ALA A 105 -7.67 -16.49 7.53
CA ALA A 105 -8.39 -17.44 6.68
C ALA A 105 -9.20 -16.65 5.63
N SER A 106 -9.08 -17.01 4.35
CA SER A 106 -9.87 -16.38 3.28
C SER A 106 -11.16 -17.15 3.03
N VAL A 107 -12.01 -16.67 2.12
CA VAL A 107 -13.17 -17.43 1.57
C VAL A 107 -12.76 -18.79 0.97
N ARG A 108 -11.48 -18.97 0.64
CA ARG A 108 -10.91 -20.24 0.15
C ARG A 108 -10.50 -21.20 1.28
N GLY A 109 -10.70 -20.81 2.54
CA GLY A 109 -10.32 -21.55 3.74
C GLY A 109 -8.98 -21.11 4.33
N GLU A 110 -8.50 -21.88 5.30
CA GLU A 110 -7.19 -21.68 5.93
C GLU A 110 -6.05 -21.88 4.92
N PRO A 111 -4.99 -21.07 4.97
CA PRO A 111 -3.80 -21.34 4.17
C PRO A 111 -3.11 -22.63 4.63
N GLU A 112 -2.33 -23.26 3.73
CA GLU A 112 -1.50 -24.40 4.12
C GLU A 112 -0.53 -24.02 5.25
N THR A 113 -0.14 -24.99 6.07
CA THR A 113 0.79 -24.75 7.18
C THR A 113 2.09 -24.09 6.70
N GLY A 114 2.44 -22.96 7.30
CA GLY A 114 3.60 -22.16 6.94
C GLY A 114 3.42 -21.27 5.71
N LYS A 115 2.22 -21.23 5.13
CA LYS A 115 1.81 -20.28 4.10
C LYS A 115 0.79 -19.29 4.66
N TYR A 116 0.50 -18.27 3.87
CA TYR A 116 -0.45 -17.23 4.18
C TYR A 116 -1.20 -16.82 2.91
N TRP A 117 -2.41 -16.32 3.11
CA TRP A 117 -3.08 -15.50 2.11
C TRP A 117 -2.50 -14.09 2.15
N GLY A 118 -2.54 -13.38 1.03
CA GLY A 118 -1.86 -12.10 0.91
C GLY A 118 -2.22 -11.35 -0.35
N VAL A 119 -1.54 -10.23 -0.54
CA VAL A 119 -1.66 -9.33 -1.68
C VAL A 119 -0.41 -9.42 -2.53
N GLY A 120 -0.57 -9.77 -3.81
CA GLY A 120 0.49 -9.61 -4.80
C GLY A 120 0.45 -8.17 -5.31
N VAL A 121 1.55 -7.46 -5.09
CA VAL A 121 1.68 -6.03 -5.39
C VAL A 121 2.59 -5.86 -6.61
N ASP A 122 2.13 -5.08 -7.57
CA ASP A 122 2.81 -4.78 -8.85
C ASP A 122 2.69 -3.27 -9.23
N ALA A 123 1.92 -2.50 -8.46
CA ALA A 123 1.87 -1.04 -8.54
C ALA A 123 2.40 -0.37 -7.25
N GLY A 124 3.09 -1.10 -6.38
CA GLY A 124 3.59 -0.59 -5.10
C GLY A 124 2.51 -0.19 -4.09
N THR A 125 1.28 -0.70 -4.20
CA THR A 125 0.16 -0.31 -3.33
C THR A 125 -0.66 -1.49 -2.83
N VAL A 126 -1.34 -1.30 -1.70
CA VAL A 126 -2.27 -2.26 -1.11
C VAL A 126 -3.57 -1.57 -0.71
N ALA A 127 -4.67 -2.31 -0.72
CA ALA A 127 -5.97 -1.78 -0.37
C ALA A 127 -6.87 -2.78 0.35
N PHE A 128 -7.88 -2.23 1.03
CA PHE A 128 -9.09 -2.93 1.43
C PHE A 128 -10.34 -2.28 0.82
N CYS A 129 -11.28 -3.11 0.38
CA CYS A 129 -12.61 -2.68 -0.05
C CYS A 129 -13.66 -3.79 0.10
N ASP A 130 -14.93 -3.46 -0.11
CA ASP A 130 -15.97 -4.48 -0.29
C ASP A 130 -15.85 -5.10 -1.69
N HIS A 131 -15.73 -6.43 -1.73
CA HIS A 131 -15.50 -7.18 -2.98
C HIS A 131 -16.64 -7.02 -3.99
N GLU A 132 -17.90 -7.13 -3.54
CA GLU A 132 -19.06 -7.06 -4.42
C GLU A 132 -19.30 -5.61 -4.89
N ALA A 133 -18.99 -4.62 -4.04
CA ALA A 133 -19.10 -3.21 -4.40
C ALA A 133 -18.23 -2.83 -5.60
N VAL A 134 -17.10 -3.52 -5.85
CA VAL A 134 -16.27 -3.24 -7.04
C VAL A 134 -17.07 -3.40 -8.32
N ALA A 135 -17.83 -4.49 -8.46
CA ALA A 135 -18.61 -4.77 -9.66
C ALA A 135 -19.76 -3.77 -9.87
N ASP A 136 -20.34 -3.27 -8.78
CA ASP A 136 -21.50 -2.37 -8.81
C ASP A 136 -21.12 -0.89 -8.86
N CYS A 137 -19.97 -0.51 -8.27
CA CYS A 137 -19.59 0.87 -8.01
C CYS A 137 -18.41 1.37 -8.86
N MET A 138 -17.76 0.50 -9.62
CA MET A 138 -16.78 0.90 -10.64
C MET A 138 -17.44 0.98 -12.02
N PRO A 139 -16.96 1.89 -12.91
CA PRO A 139 -17.45 1.94 -14.28
C PRO A 139 -17.14 0.64 -15.04
N GLU A 140 -17.92 0.30 -16.06
CA GLU A 140 -17.59 -0.83 -16.94
C GLU A 140 -16.22 -0.60 -17.60
N GLU A 141 -15.30 -1.53 -17.41
CA GLU A 141 -14.00 -1.47 -18.05
C GLU A 141 -14.10 -1.91 -19.52
N THR A 142 -13.67 -1.04 -20.44
CA THR A 142 -13.68 -1.30 -21.88
C THR A 142 -12.31 -1.04 -22.49
N GLU A 143 -12.03 -1.59 -23.67
CA GLU A 143 -10.76 -1.37 -24.38
C GLU A 143 -10.48 0.13 -24.65
N ASP A 144 -11.53 0.92 -24.87
CA ASP A 144 -11.42 2.37 -25.14
C ASP A 144 -11.41 3.23 -23.85
N ALA A 145 -11.74 2.64 -22.70
CA ALA A 145 -11.81 3.32 -21.41
C ALA A 145 -11.40 2.36 -20.28
N PRO A 146 -10.11 1.95 -20.23
CA PRO A 146 -9.60 1.13 -19.14
C PRO A 146 -9.57 1.93 -17.84
N TRP A 147 -9.73 1.28 -16.68
CA TRP A 147 -9.75 1.99 -15.38
C TRP A 147 -8.50 2.81 -15.13
N TYR A 148 -7.35 2.34 -15.62
CA TYR A 148 -6.10 3.07 -15.55
C TYR A 148 -6.24 4.51 -16.07
N GLU A 149 -6.81 4.69 -17.26
CA GLU A 149 -6.89 5.99 -17.94
C GLU A 149 -8.07 6.85 -17.47
N VAL A 150 -9.15 6.23 -16.98
CA VAL A 150 -10.38 6.98 -16.65
C VAL A 150 -10.64 7.17 -15.16
N VAL A 151 -10.03 6.36 -14.29
CA VAL A 151 -10.21 6.42 -12.84
C VAL A 151 -8.88 6.61 -12.11
N PHE A 152 -7.88 5.76 -12.40
CA PHE A 152 -6.66 5.71 -11.59
C PHE A 152 -5.70 6.87 -11.89
N ASP A 153 -5.44 7.12 -13.17
CA ASP A 153 -4.49 8.11 -13.69
C ASP A 153 -5.11 9.00 -14.78
N SER A 154 -6.30 9.55 -14.49
CA SER A 154 -7.06 10.34 -15.47
C SER A 154 -6.50 11.75 -15.75
N GLU A 155 -5.26 12.04 -15.33
CA GLU A 155 -4.61 13.37 -15.35
C GLU A 155 -5.38 14.48 -14.61
N ARG A 156 -6.41 14.12 -13.85
CA ARG A 156 -7.21 15.05 -13.04
C ARG A 156 -6.77 15.01 -11.59
N ASP A 157 -6.97 16.12 -10.88
CA ASP A 157 -6.65 16.21 -9.44
C ASP A 157 -7.49 15.27 -8.56
N ASP A 158 -8.59 14.71 -9.11
CA ASP A 158 -9.45 13.71 -8.47
C ASP A 158 -9.17 12.28 -8.94
N SER A 159 -8.10 12.04 -9.71
CA SER A 159 -7.64 10.68 -10.01
C SER A 159 -7.16 9.99 -8.73
N TRP A 160 -7.21 8.66 -8.71
CA TRP A 160 -6.82 7.94 -7.49
C TRP A 160 -5.34 8.09 -7.16
N PHE A 161 -4.46 8.16 -8.16
CA PHE A 161 -3.04 8.50 -7.93
C PHE A 161 -2.87 9.91 -7.35
N ALA A 162 -3.59 10.90 -7.89
CA ALA A 162 -3.52 12.27 -7.37
C ALA A 162 -4.00 12.34 -5.91
N LEU A 163 -5.09 11.64 -5.58
CA LEU A 163 -5.62 11.59 -4.21
C LEU A 163 -4.71 10.86 -3.23
N MET A 164 -4.06 9.78 -3.67
CA MET A 164 -3.13 8.98 -2.86
C MET A 164 -1.90 9.75 -2.40
N ASP A 165 -1.35 10.59 -3.27
CA ASP A 165 -0.17 11.40 -2.95
C ASP A 165 -0.51 12.84 -2.55
N SER A 166 -1.81 13.16 -2.44
CA SER A 166 -2.26 14.48 -2.00
C SER A 166 -2.03 14.67 -0.49
N PRO A 167 -1.27 15.70 -0.07
CA PRO A 167 -1.13 16.03 1.34
C PRO A 167 -2.41 16.57 1.97
N ASP A 168 -3.36 17.04 1.15
CA ASP A 168 -4.61 17.68 1.58
C ASP A 168 -5.80 16.71 1.64
N HIS A 169 -5.66 15.49 1.11
CA HIS A 169 -6.70 14.46 1.19
C HIS A 169 -6.73 13.81 2.58
N ILE A 170 -5.63 13.16 2.95
CA ILE A 170 -5.36 12.65 4.31
C ILE A 170 -3.89 12.96 4.64
N ARG A 171 -2.99 12.39 3.84
CA ARG A 171 -1.57 12.69 3.72
C ARG A 171 -1.04 11.96 2.48
N SER A 172 0.12 12.36 1.97
CA SER A 172 0.79 11.59 0.91
C SER A 172 1.06 10.15 1.38
N GLY A 173 0.77 9.22 0.47
CA GLY A 173 1.00 7.79 0.58
C GLY A 173 -0.19 6.95 1.05
N VAL A 174 -1.32 7.59 1.36
CA VAL A 174 -2.53 6.89 1.80
C VAL A 174 -3.78 7.58 1.24
N ALA A 175 -4.86 6.81 1.04
CA ALA A 175 -6.13 7.38 0.67
C ALA A 175 -7.32 6.59 1.22
N ASN A 176 -8.44 7.29 1.34
CA ASN A 176 -9.76 6.71 1.42
C ASN A 176 -10.61 7.34 0.31
N ILE A 177 -10.99 6.55 -0.70
CA ILE A 177 -11.58 7.05 -1.95
C ILE A 177 -12.93 6.38 -2.18
N VAL A 178 -13.97 7.20 -2.35
CA VAL A 178 -15.30 6.72 -2.74
C VAL A 178 -15.27 6.28 -4.20
N MET A 179 -15.80 5.09 -4.49
CA MET A 179 -15.84 4.55 -5.85
C MET A 179 -16.74 5.42 -6.76
N PRO A 180 -16.46 5.54 -8.08
CA PRO A 180 -17.10 6.52 -8.94
C PRO A 180 -18.63 6.43 -9.05
N LEU A 181 -19.18 5.21 -8.99
CA LEU A 181 -20.61 4.94 -9.10
C LEU A 181 -21.25 4.57 -7.75
N ALA A 182 -20.52 4.77 -6.64
CA ALA A 182 -21.03 4.52 -5.29
C ALA A 182 -22.34 5.28 -5.02
N VAL A 183 -23.28 4.60 -4.36
CA VAL A 183 -24.58 5.16 -3.99
C VAL A 183 -24.61 5.48 -2.50
N GLU A 184 -24.06 4.58 -1.68
CA GLU A 184 -24.04 4.69 -0.21
C GLU A 184 -22.63 5.05 0.32
N GLY A 185 -21.72 5.42 -0.58
CA GLY A 185 -20.35 5.81 -0.25
C GLY A 185 -19.39 4.63 -0.17
N GLU A 186 -19.66 3.55 -0.90
CA GLU A 186 -18.76 2.42 -1.11
C GLU A 186 -17.38 2.92 -1.55
N ASN A 187 -16.34 2.39 -0.90
CA ASN A 187 -15.03 3.03 -0.92
C ASN A 187 -13.87 2.03 -0.84
N VAL A 188 -12.70 2.51 -1.23
CA VAL A 188 -11.42 1.81 -1.13
C VAL A 188 -10.53 2.58 -0.16
N VAL A 189 -10.00 1.90 0.85
CA VAL A 189 -8.91 2.43 1.68
C VAL A 189 -7.60 1.82 1.21
N LEU A 190 -6.59 2.64 0.94
CA LEU A 190 -5.34 2.19 0.32
C LEU A 190 -4.12 2.90 0.88
N SER A 191 -2.96 2.28 0.71
CA SER A 191 -1.65 2.84 1.07
C SER A 191 -0.57 2.36 0.11
N HIS A 192 0.58 3.04 0.09
CA HIS A 192 1.80 2.45 -0.47
C HIS A 192 2.15 1.18 0.31
N SER A 193 2.88 0.26 -0.32
CA SER A 193 3.27 -1.03 0.26
C SER A 193 4.62 -0.99 1.01
N GLY A 194 5.08 0.21 1.39
CA GLY A 194 6.37 0.43 2.06
C GLY A 194 7.57 0.26 1.11
N TRP A 195 7.86 -0.97 0.69
CA TRP A 195 9.02 -1.31 -0.16
C TRP A 195 8.71 -1.42 -1.66
N GLY A 196 7.45 -1.27 -2.07
CA GLY A 196 7.01 -1.40 -3.46
C GLY A 196 6.48 -2.80 -3.79
N ASP A 197 6.85 -3.33 -4.94
CA ASP A 197 6.29 -4.60 -5.42
C ASP A 197 6.72 -5.79 -4.59
N GLY A 198 5.82 -6.78 -4.44
CA GLY A 198 6.06 -7.92 -3.56
C GLY A 198 4.83 -8.79 -3.32
N PHE A 199 4.92 -9.65 -2.30
CA PHE A 199 3.78 -10.42 -1.82
C PHE A 199 3.66 -10.28 -0.30
N TYR A 200 2.59 -9.62 0.13
CA TYR A 200 2.41 -9.18 1.51
C TYR A 200 1.34 -10.00 2.22
N PRO A 201 1.64 -10.59 3.39
CA PRO A 201 0.69 -11.43 4.11
C PRO A 201 -0.48 -10.62 4.70
N VAL A 202 -1.66 -11.23 4.71
CA VAL A 202 -2.80 -10.76 5.50
C VAL A 202 -2.88 -11.57 6.80
N LEU A 203 -2.83 -10.85 7.92
CA LEU A 203 -2.85 -11.38 9.28
C LEU A 203 -4.20 -11.11 9.94
N ALA A 204 -4.65 -12.05 10.77
CA ALA A 204 -5.81 -11.91 11.63
C ALA A 204 -5.35 -11.77 13.08
N ALA A 205 -5.74 -10.65 13.70
CA ALA A 205 -5.67 -10.45 15.14
C ALA A 205 -6.92 -11.05 15.79
N LYS A 206 -6.77 -11.94 16.76
CA LYS A 206 -7.88 -12.68 17.40
C LYS A 206 -7.89 -12.54 18.92
N ASP A 207 -9.08 -12.57 19.50
CA ASP A 207 -9.26 -12.66 20.95
C ASP A 207 -9.09 -14.10 21.47
N SER A 208 -9.24 -14.28 22.78
CA SER A 208 -9.09 -15.58 23.44
C SER A 208 -10.18 -16.60 23.08
N GLU A 209 -11.29 -16.15 22.48
CA GLU A 209 -12.38 -16.99 22.00
C GLU A 209 -12.21 -17.35 20.52
N GLY A 210 -11.21 -16.78 19.84
CA GLY A 210 -10.91 -16.98 18.43
C GLY A 210 -11.69 -16.06 17.50
N ASN A 211 -12.41 -15.06 18.02
CA ASN A 211 -13.06 -14.06 17.19
C ASN A 211 -12.01 -13.13 16.57
N THR A 212 -12.13 -12.85 15.28
CA THR A 212 -11.25 -11.89 14.60
C THR A 212 -11.60 -10.47 15.02
N LEU A 213 -10.62 -9.77 15.59
CA LEU A 213 -10.68 -8.38 16.03
C LEU A 213 -10.33 -7.42 14.89
N ALA A 214 -9.32 -7.77 14.10
CA ALA A 214 -8.84 -6.95 12.99
C ALA A 214 -8.12 -7.80 11.93
N LEU A 215 -8.09 -7.28 10.71
CA LEU A 215 -7.23 -7.78 9.63
C LEU A 215 -6.14 -6.76 9.32
N HIS A 216 -4.94 -7.25 9.04
CA HIS A 216 -3.76 -6.43 8.78
C HIS A 216 -3.03 -6.96 7.55
N ILE A 217 -2.73 -6.09 6.59
CA ILE A 217 -1.70 -6.35 5.57
C ILE A 217 -0.38 -5.93 6.20
N ASP A 218 0.53 -6.89 6.44
CA ASP A 218 1.87 -6.61 6.94
C ASP A 218 2.80 -6.31 5.76
N LEU A 219 3.34 -5.10 5.72
CA LEU A 219 4.18 -4.60 4.64
C LEU A 219 5.66 -4.92 4.83
N LEU A 220 5.98 -5.74 5.84
CA LEU A 220 7.31 -6.29 6.10
C LEU A 220 8.37 -5.18 6.28
N VAL A 221 7.98 -4.10 6.95
CA VAL A 221 8.89 -2.98 7.28
C VAL A 221 9.48 -3.14 8.68
N VAL A 222 8.66 -3.58 9.63
CA VAL A 222 9.05 -3.78 11.04
C VAL A 222 8.64 -5.18 11.49
N GLY A 223 9.32 -5.71 12.49
CA GLY A 223 9.04 -7.03 13.00
C GLY A 223 10.18 -7.59 13.85
N GLU A 224 10.14 -8.90 14.08
CA GLU A 224 11.31 -9.62 14.57
C GLU A 224 12.43 -9.53 13.54
N PRO A 225 13.66 -9.16 13.96
CA PRO A 225 14.79 -9.22 13.05
C PRO A 225 14.94 -10.65 12.55
N GLU A 226 15.22 -10.81 11.26
CA GLU A 226 15.61 -12.12 10.76
C GLU A 226 16.90 -12.52 11.50
N ASP A 227 16.86 -13.65 12.22
CA ASP A 227 18.09 -14.27 12.68
C ASP A 227 18.87 -14.63 11.42
N ASP A 228 19.90 -13.85 11.11
CA ASP A 228 20.94 -14.20 10.15
C ASP A 228 21.74 -15.43 10.67
N GLU A 229 21.08 -16.54 10.98
CA GLU A 229 21.70 -17.86 10.94
C GLU A 229 21.80 -18.30 9.47
N GLU A 230 22.48 -17.48 8.65
CA GLU A 230 23.38 -18.11 7.70
C GLU A 230 24.46 -18.77 8.56
N ASP A 231 24.26 -20.05 8.87
CA ASP A 231 25.33 -21.02 9.07
C ASP A 231 26.17 -21.04 7.77
N ILE A 232 26.90 -19.96 7.48
CA ILE A 232 28.18 -20.05 6.81
C ILE A 232 29.10 -20.65 7.87
N PRO A 233 29.43 -21.95 7.81
CA PRO A 233 30.44 -22.47 8.71
C PRO A 233 31.70 -21.65 8.45
N LEU A 234 32.12 -20.87 9.45
CA LEU A 234 33.44 -20.25 9.49
C LEU A 234 34.46 -21.39 9.60
N VAL A 235 34.76 -22.04 8.47
CA VAL A 235 36.01 -22.75 8.29
C VAL A 235 37.00 -21.71 7.81
N ASP A 236 37.76 -21.18 8.77
CA ASP A 236 39.10 -20.64 8.59
C ASP A 236 39.45 -20.24 7.15
N GLY A 237 38.97 -19.06 6.74
CA GLY A 237 39.50 -18.28 5.62
C GLY A 237 39.64 -18.96 4.25
N SER A 238 38.98 -20.09 3.98
CA SER A 238 39.16 -20.83 2.73
C SER A 238 37.82 -21.32 2.16
N ARG A 239 37.55 -20.94 0.91
CA ARG A 239 36.33 -21.25 0.17
C ARG A 239 36.39 -22.70 -0.35
N LEU A 240 35.50 -23.57 0.14
CA LEU A 240 35.26 -24.89 -0.45
C LEU A 240 34.55 -24.75 -1.80
N LYS A 241 34.98 -25.53 -2.80
CA LYS A 241 34.23 -25.76 -4.03
C LYS A 241 33.32 -26.98 -3.86
N ASP A 242 32.26 -27.08 -4.67
CA ASP A 242 31.28 -28.18 -4.67
C ASP A 242 31.88 -29.58 -4.91
N ASP A 243 33.17 -29.69 -5.27
CA ASP A 243 33.89 -30.96 -5.46
C ASP A 243 34.70 -31.40 -4.22
N GLY A 244 34.62 -30.67 -3.11
CA GLY A 244 35.27 -31.02 -1.84
C GLY A 244 36.77 -30.75 -1.79
N THR A 245 37.34 -30.01 -2.75
CA THR A 245 38.74 -29.59 -2.73
C THR A 245 38.92 -28.19 -2.14
N VAL A 246 40.00 -27.99 -1.37
CA VAL A 246 40.35 -26.71 -0.73
C VAL A 246 41.27 -25.93 -1.66
N GLU A 247 40.87 -24.74 -2.08
CA GLU A 247 41.70 -23.85 -2.90
C GLU A 247 42.59 -22.98 -1.98
N ALA A 248 43.90 -23.03 -2.17
CA ALA A 248 44.83 -22.20 -1.40
C ALA A 248 44.61 -20.71 -1.73
N PRO A 249 44.67 -19.80 -0.75
CA PRO A 249 44.48 -18.36 -0.99
C PRO A 249 45.53 -17.85 -1.98
N LEU A 250 45.10 -17.11 -3.00
CA LEU A 250 46.03 -16.37 -3.85
C LEU A 250 46.73 -15.30 -2.98
N PRO A 251 48.06 -15.13 -3.09
CA PRO A 251 48.75 -14.11 -2.33
C PRO A 251 48.32 -12.70 -2.79
N PHE A 252 47.98 -11.85 -1.83
CA PHE A 252 47.83 -10.40 -2.05
C PHE A 252 49.14 -9.83 -2.60
N PRO A 253 49.11 -9.03 -3.68
CA PRO A 253 50.30 -8.33 -4.15
C PRO A 253 50.48 -7.04 -3.33
N ASP A 254 51.45 -7.02 -2.43
CA ASP A 254 52.02 -5.77 -1.93
C ASP A 254 53.49 -5.60 -2.36
N GLU A 255 53.69 -4.45 -3.01
CA GLU A 255 54.89 -3.62 -3.10
C GLU A 255 56.15 -4.09 -3.85
N LEU A 256 56.35 -3.48 -5.04
CA LEU A 256 57.64 -2.88 -5.41
C LEU A 256 57.41 -1.45 -5.90
N GLY A 257 57.79 -0.48 -5.07
CA GLY A 257 57.73 0.94 -5.39
C GLY A 257 58.83 1.40 -6.35
N ALA A 258 58.57 2.53 -7.02
CA ALA A 258 59.48 3.67 -7.19
C ALA A 258 59.01 4.59 -8.33
N GLY A 259 58.86 5.88 -8.02
CA GLY A 259 59.13 6.96 -8.98
C GLY A 259 57.94 7.58 -9.70
N GLN A 260 57.56 8.77 -9.20
CA GLN A 260 57.63 10.06 -9.92
C GLN A 260 56.34 10.88 -9.84
N GLN A 261 56.42 11.94 -9.03
CA GLN A 261 55.47 13.05 -8.99
C GLN A 261 55.40 13.76 -10.34
N VAL A 262 54.20 14.06 -10.80
CA VAL A 262 53.92 15.24 -11.65
C VAL A 262 52.59 15.86 -11.19
N GLN A 263 52.63 17.17 -10.97
CA GLN A 263 51.53 18.04 -10.53
C GLN A 263 50.47 18.24 -11.63
N PRO A 264 49.24 18.64 -11.31
CA PRO A 264 48.38 19.33 -12.26
C PRO A 264 48.40 20.84 -12.02
N ASP A 265 49.03 21.55 -12.95
CA ASP A 265 48.83 22.98 -13.20
C ASP A 265 47.58 23.21 -14.04
N ALA A 266 47.02 24.40 -13.86
CA ALA A 266 45.81 24.98 -14.43
C ALA A 266 45.65 24.86 -15.96
N VAL A 267 44.40 24.85 -16.45
CA VAL A 267 43.88 25.80 -17.46
C VAL A 267 42.35 25.91 -17.34
N ALA A 268 41.88 27.15 -17.39
CA ALA A 268 40.49 27.59 -17.33
C ALA A 268 39.90 27.94 -18.71
N ARG A 269 38.59 28.23 -18.70
CA ARG A 269 37.77 28.99 -19.68
C ARG A 269 37.16 28.11 -20.79
N ASP A 270 35.90 28.26 -21.18
CA ASP A 270 35.11 29.49 -21.33
C ASP A 270 33.63 29.11 -21.50
N GLN A 271 32.70 29.89 -20.93
CA GLN A 271 31.47 30.39 -21.58
C GLN A 271 30.54 31.04 -20.55
N ALA A 272 30.42 32.36 -20.68
CA ALA A 272 29.47 33.21 -20.01
C ALA A 272 28.17 33.33 -20.83
N ILE A 273 27.02 33.43 -20.15
CA ILE A 273 25.88 34.25 -20.60
C ILE A 273 25.36 35.04 -19.38
N PRO A 274 25.09 36.36 -19.51
CA PRO A 274 24.88 37.27 -18.39
C PRO A 274 23.39 37.57 -18.10
N GLY A 275 23.09 38.05 -16.88
CA GLY A 275 21.97 38.97 -16.66
C GLY A 275 21.18 38.84 -15.35
N ALA A 276 21.72 39.38 -14.26
CA ALA A 276 20.95 40.11 -13.23
C ALA A 276 21.23 41.60 -13.46
N VAL A 277 20.42 42.64 -13.18
CA VAL A 277 19.46 43.03 -12.12
C VAL A 277 18.73 44.32 -12.66
N PRO A 278 18.00 45.19 -11.92
CA PRO A 278 17.11 45.06 -10.75
C PRO A 278 15.75 45.81 -10.87
N GLY A 279 14.82 45.52 -9.94
CA GLY A 279 13.99 46.48 -9.18
C GLY A 279 13.05 47.48 -9.88
N SER A 280 11.76 47.43 -9.50
CA SER A 280 11.01 48.64 -9.11
C SER A 280 9.74 48.27 -8.34
N ALA A 281 9.53 49.02 -7.25
CA ALA A 281 8.33 49.04 -6.44
C ALA A 281 7.24 49.90 -7.08
N LEU A 282 5.99 49.68 -6.67
CA LEU A 282 4.92 50.65 -6.33
C LEU A 282 3.54 50.16 -6.78
N GLY A 283 2.56 50.23 -5.87
CA GLY A 283 1.16 50.34 -6.27
C GLY A 283 0.17 49.68 -5.32
N ASP A 284 -0.03 50.26 -4.14
CA ASP A 284 -1.31 50.18 -3.41
C ASP A 284 -2.47 50.58 -4.33
N VAL A 285 -3.56 49.80 -4.36
CA VAL A 285 -4.94 50.35 -4.34
C VAL A 285 -5.87 49.33 -3.67
N ALA A 286 -6.36 49.70 -2.50
CA ALA A 286 -7.59 49.17 -1.94
C ALA A 286 -8.80 49.89 -2.56
N HIS A 287 -9.86 49.15 -2.88
CA HIS A 287 -11.27 49.56 -2.86
C HIS A 287 -12.08 48.32 -3.30
N ASP A 288 -13.35 48.11 -2.97
CA ASP A 288 -14.26 48.46 -1.89
C ASP A 288 -15.53 47.66 -2.23
N ALA A 289 -16.30 47.31 -1.21
CA ALA A 289 -17.73 46.99 -1.21
C ALA A 289 -18.39 46.31 -2.43
N ALA A 290 -19.06 45.17 -2.20
CA ALA A 290 -20.50 45.18 -1.90
C ALA A 290 -21.17 43.84 -2.24
N ALA A 291 -21.79 43.22 -1.24
CA ALA A 291 -22.94 42.35 -1.45
C ALA A 291 -24.11 43.17 -2.03
N PRO A 292 -25.05 42.51 -2.72
CA PRO A 292 -26.32 42.26 -2.03
C PRO A 292 -26.92 40.86 -2.33
N GLY A 293 -27.58 40.25 -1.35
CA GLY A 293 -28.62 39.25 -1.61
C GLY A 293 -29.99 39.94 -1.80
N PRO A 294 -31.13 39.26 -1.60
CA PRO A 294 -31.51 37.87 -1.93
C PRO A 294 -32.83 37.86 -2.77
N GLN A 295 -33.60 36.74 -2.75
CA GLN A 295 -34.96 36.47 -3.29
C GLN A 295 -34.96 35.72 -4.64
N HIS A 296 -35.71 34.64 -4.92
CA HIS A 296 -37.00 34.09 -4.45
C HIS A 296 -36.96 32.54 -4.52
N GLU A 297 -37.48 31.80 -3.53
CA GLU A 297 -38.82 31.16 -3.53
C GLU A 297 -39.23 30.39 -4.81
N HIS A 298 -39.14 29.05 -4.75
CA HIS A 298 -40.24 28.20 -5.21
C HIS A 298 -40.36 26.94 -4.35
N GLN A 299 -41.41 26.92 -3.53
CA GLN A 299 -42.03 25.71 -3.00
C GLN A 299 -42.84 25.06 -4.13
N GLN A 300 -42.77 23.74 -4.24
CA GLN A 300 -43.96 22.95 -4.52
C GLN A 300 -43.85 21.57 -3.85
N GLN A 301 -44.95 21.19 -3.22
CA GLN A 301 -45.15 20.07 -2.33
C GLN A 301 -45.59 18.82 -3.10
N THR A 302 -45.23 17.66 -2.52
CA THR A 302 -46.00 16.41 -2.35
C THR A 302 -46.66 15.74 -3.57
N GLU A 303 -46.40 14.43 -3.73
CA GLU A 303 -47.43 13.39 -3.49
C GLU A 303 -46.82 11.98 -3.34
N CYS A 304 -47.28 11.25 -2.33
CA CYS A 304 -47.12 9.80 -2.15
C CYS A 304 -48.19 9.04 -2.94
N SER A 305 -47.83 7.87 -3.48
CA SER A 305 -48.65 6.64 -3.70
C SER A 305 -47.73 5.68 -4.50
N GLY A 306 -47.37 4.45 -4.12
CA GLY A 306 -48.13 3.41 -3.46
C GLY A 306 -48.81 2.50 -4.50
N ILE A 307 -48.10 1.50 -5.07
CA ILE A 307 -48.71 0.29 -5.69
C ILE A 307 -47.79 -0.92 -5.47
N SER A 308 -48.43 -2.01 -5.08
CA SER A 308 -47.87 -3.32 -4.72
C SER A 308 -47.45 -4.17 -5.92
N SER A 309 -46.58 -5.14 -5.59
CA SER A 309 -46.56 -6.54 -6.05
C SER A 309 -46.66 -6.84 -7.54
N LEU A 310 -45.63 -7.48 -8.08
CA LEU A 310 -45.73 -8.66 -8.95
C LEU A 310 -44.38 -9.39 -8.94
N GLY A 311 -44.39 -10.65 -8.52
CA GLY A 311 -43.24 -11.54 -8.60
C GLY A 311 -43.13 -12.18 -9.98
N LEU A 312 -41.89 -12.41 -10.40
CA LEU A 312 -41.41 -13.37 -11.40
C LEU A 312 -40.00 -13.73 -10.92
N GLU A 313 -39.83 -14.90 -10.30
CA GLU A 313 -39.34 -16.14 -10.92
C GLU A 313 -37.97 -15.99 -11.62
N GLU A 314 -37.00 -16.66 -10.98
CA GLU A 314 -35.70 -17.18 -11.42
C GLU A 314 -35.30 -16.98 -12.90
N GLU A 315 -34.10 -16.43 -13.12
CA GLU A 315 -33.08 -17.12 -13.94
C GLU A 315 -31.68 -16.81 -13.41
N SER A 316 -30.95 -17.88 -13.11
CA SER A 316 -29.53 -17.91 -12.73
C SER A 316 -28.67 -18.02 -13.99
N PRO A 317 -27.65 -17.18 -14.21
CA PRO A 317 -26.65 -17.46 -15.24
C PRO A 317 -25.48 -18.27 -14.65
N ALA A 318 -25.34 -19.48 -15.18
CA ALA A 318 -24.24 -20.41 -14.96
C ALA A 318 -22.86 -19.82 -15.37
N PRO A 319 -21.73 -20.38 -14.88
CA PRO A 319 -20.45 -19.69 -14.82
C PRO A 319 -19.75 -19.58 -16.18
N ARG A 320 -19.17 -18.41 -16.47
CA ARG A 320 -18.30 -18.21 -17.63
C ARG A 320 -16.98 -18.95 -17.41
N LYS A 321 -16.68 -19.86 -18.35
CA LYS A 321 -15.45 -20.66 -18.36
C LYS A 321 -14.25 -19.83 -18.83
N LYS A 322 -13.18 -19.96 -18.05
CA LYS A 322 -11.75 -19.78 -18.33
C LYS A 322 -11.33 -19.76 -19.80
N GLY A 323 -10.49 -18.79 -20.15
CA GLY A 323 -9.38 -19.00 -21.07
C GLY A 323 -9.01 -17.80 -21.94
N PHE A 324 -8.01 -17.01 -21.54
CA PHE A 324 -7.10 -16.38 -22.51
C PHE A 324 -5.74 -15.99 -21.87
N TRP A 325 -4.70 -16.77 -22.21
CA TRP A 325 -3.25 -16.48 -22.34
C TRP A 325 -2.60 -15.40 -21.46
N ALA A 326 -1.61 -15.67 -20.59
CA ALA A 326 -0.28 -16.24 -20.83
C ALA A 326 0.46 -15.64 -22.04
N ARG A 327 1.14 -14.48 -21.86
CA ARG A 327 2.38 -14.07 -22.56
C ARG A 327 2.80 -12.64 -22.17
N LEU A 328 3.78 -12.49 -21.27
CA LEU A 328 4.90 -11.55 -21.46
C LEU A 328 6.01 -11.83 -20.42
N ILE A 329 6.88 -12.79 -20.72
CA ILE A 329 8.24 -12.84 -20.16
C ILE A 329 9.18 -12.92 -21.35
N GLY A 330 10.08 -11.94 -21.44
CA GLY A 330 11.33 -12.10 -22.18
C GLY A 330 11.63 -10.97 -23.15
N PHE A 331 12.31 -9.94 -22.67
CA PHE A 331 13.38 -9.20 -23.35
C PHE A 331 13.99 -8.30 -22.26
N PHE A 332 15.15 -8.62 -21.67
CA PHE A 332 16.41 -8.05 -22.12
C PHE A 332 17.59 -8.92 -21.67
N LYS A 333 18.31 -9.49 -22.65
CA LYS A 333 19.72 -9.87 -22.50
C LYS A 333 20.39 -9.77 -23.87
N ARG A 334 21.08 -8.65 -24.12
CA ARG A 334 22.34 -8.47 -24.88
C ARG A 334 22.51 -7.02 -25.32
N GLY A 335 23.63 -6.43 -24.90
CA GLY A 335 24.11 -5.09 -25.22
C GLY A 335 25.10 -4.68 -24.17
#